data_AF-A0A958DC85-F1
#
_entry.id   AF-A0A958DC85-F1
#
_cell.length_a   1.000
_cell.length_b   1.000
_cell.length_c   1.000
_cell.angle_alpha   90.00
_cell.angle_beta   90.00
_cell.angle_gamma   90.00
#
_symmetry.space_group_name_H-M   'P 1'
#
loop_
_entity.id
_entity.type
_entity.pdbx_description
1 polymer ?
#
loop_
_entity_poly.entity_id
_entity_poly.type
_entity_poly.pdbx_seq_one_letter_code
_entity_poly.pdbx_strand_id
1 'polypeptide(L)'
;MSGASDQQADTLLCEDMATFYADPLGFVMYAYPWDTDAAIQMVELVDPWRSRYQCRFGPDAWACKFLDELGSQVNTRGFDGRSAVEPIRESTASGHGIGKSTITAWIIDWIMSTRPFAKGVVTANTSSQLETKTWAELAKWTKKSVTGHWFDVATGKGSMKMVHKGYPEAWRCDAQTCREENSEAFAGLHAANSTPFYIFDEASAVPDKIWEVAEGGLTDGEPMFFAFGNPTRNTGMFSRTFGALRHRWNTRQIDSRDVAITNKTQIAEWEHDYGDDSDFFRVRVKGQFPRSSSTQFIPTDIVSQARERDPFILPSDPLVIGVDVARFGDDESVICFRRGRDARSIPVQRFRQIDTMELAARVAQAIEQHSPDAVFVDQTGVGGGVVDRLRQLGHGRVVEGIDFSARSIDPKYANQRAYMWGMLRDWLQEGAAIMNSNQLESDLIGPEYSFTPKNQILLERKEDMKRRGLASPDEGDALALTFARPIGPRKHSSDPLQSQKQQVYDPFRKLNQRANR
;
A
#
# COMPACT_ATOMS: atom_id res chain seq x y z
N MET A 1 -21.10 -48.94 -22.56
CA MET A 1 -21.61 -49.09 -21.18
C MET A 1 -21.09 -48.01 -20.23
N SER A 2 -19.96 -47.33 -20.52
CA SER A 2 -19.44 -46.22 -19.68
C SER A 2 -20.24 -44.92 -19.77
N GLY A 3 -20.77 -44.55 -20.94
CA GLY A 3 -21.49 -43.26 -21.08
C GLY A 3 -22.82 -43.17 -20.30
N ALA A 4 -23.47 -44.29 -19.99
CA ALA A 4 -24.73 -44.29 -19.24
C ALA A 4 -24.50 -44.21 -17.71
N SER A 5 -23.38 -44.75 -17.21
CA SER A 5 -23.01 -44.64 -15.79
C SER A 5 -22.53 -43.24 -15.44
N ASP A 6 -21.78 -42.60 -16.35
CA ASP A 6 -21.26 -41.25 -16.14
C ASP A 6 -22.39 -40.22 -16.12
N GLN A 7 -23.41 -40.41 -16.96
CA GLN A 7 -24.58 -39.53 -17.01
C GLN A 7 -25.49 -39.69 -15.78
N GLN A 8 -25.57 -40.90 -15.20
CA GLN A 8 -26.24 -41.13 -13.91
C GLN A 8 -25.48 -40.49 -12.75
N ALA A 9 -24.15 -40.60 -12.74
CA ALA A 9 -23.30 -39.97 -11.72
C ALA A 9 -23.42 -38.43 -11.75
N ASP A 10 -23.40 -37.83 -12.94
CA ASP A 10 -23.61 -36.38 -13.09
C ASP A 10 -25.02 -35.94 -12.68
N THR A 11 -26.04 -36.78 -12.88
CA THR A 11 -27.41 -36.47 -12.43
C THR A 11 -27.49 -36.44 -10.90
N LEU A 12 -26.89 -37.44 -10.22
CA LEU A 12 -26.80 -37.46 -8.76
C LEU A 12 -26.00 -36.28 -8.21
N LEU A 13 -24.87 -35.94 -8.87
CA LEU A 13 -24.08 -34.79 -8.49
C LEU A 13 -24.87 -33.47 -8.64
N CYS A 14 -25.68 -33.33 -9.69
CA CYS A 14 -26.59 -32.19 -9.83
C CYS A 14 -27.61 -32.12 -8.69
N GLU A 15 -28.19 -33.25 -8.28
CA GLU A 15 -29.13 -33.34 -7.15
C GLU A 15 -28.44 -32.93 -5.84
N ASP A 16 -27.23 -33.40 -5.60
CA ASP A 16 -26.43 -32.99 -4.43
C ASP A 16 -26.13 -31.49 -4.45
N MET A 17 -25.70 -30.93 -5.59
CA MET A 17 -25.44 -29.48 -5.72
C MET A 17 -26.68 -28.64 -5.45
N ALA A 18 -27.88 -29.12 -5.81
CA ALA A 18 -29.13 -28.44 -5.49
C ALA A 18 -29.37 -28.33 -3.97
N THR A 19 -28.95 -29.32 -3.18
CA THR A 19 -29.07 -29.28 -1.71
C THR A 19 -28.21 -28.17 -1.09
N PHE A 20 -27.11 -27.81 -1.74
CA PHE A 20 -26.19 -26.77 -1.29
C PHE A 20 -26.53 -25.37 -1.82
N TYR A 21 -27.68 -25.19 -2.47
CA TYR A 21 -28.11 -23.89 -3.03
C TYR A 21 -27.98 -22.75 -2.01
N ALA A 22 -28.43 -22.98 -0.77
CA ALA A 22 -28.34 -22.04 0.34
C ALA A 22 -27.40 -22.50 1.47
N ASP A 23 -26.54 -23.48 1.22
CA ASP A 23 -25.50 -23.96 2.16
C ASP A 23 -24.12 -23.91 1.50
N PRO A 24 -23.54 -22.71 1.32
CA PRO A 24 -22.22 -22.55 0.70
C PRO A 24 -21.11 -23.22 1.53
N LEU A 25 -21.22 -23.30 2.86
CA LEU A 25 -20.24 -24.02 3.67
C LEU A 25 -20.36 -25.53 3.45
N GLY A 26 -21.58 -26.06 3.40
CA GLY A 26 -21.85 -27.44 3.01
C GLY A 26 -21.25 -27.77 1.64
N PHE A 27 -21.43 -26.90 0.64
CA PHE A 27 -20.79 -27.03 -0.66
C PHE A 27 -19.27 -27.13 -0.53
N VAL A 28 -18.61 -26.21 0.20
CA VAL A 28 -17.15 -26.22 0.35
C VAL A 28 -16.66 -27.49 1.05
N MET A 29 -17.37 -27.97 2.05
CA MET A 29 -17.01 -29.20 2.76
C MET A 29 -17.24 -30.45 1.92
N TYR A 30 -18.21 -30.44 1.01
CA TYR A 30 -18.52 -31.54 0.10
C TYR A 30 -17.61 -31.54 -1.14
N ALA A 31 -17.36 -30.38 -1.72
CA ALA A 31 -16.79 -30.24 -3.06
C ALA A 31 -15.29 -30.54 -3.12
N TYR A 32 -14.57 -30.49 -2.00
CA TYR A 32 -13.12 -30.64 -1.96
C TYR A 32 -12.67 -31.81 -1.08
N PRO A 33 -11.56 -32.49 -1.45
CA PRO A 33 -11.07 -33.68 -0.76
C PRO A 33 -10.29 -33.38 0.54
N TRP A 34 -10.95 -32.76 1.52
CA TRP A 34 -10.32 -32.29 2.77
C TRP A 34 -9.57 -33.38 3.56
N ASP A 35 -10.05 -34.62 3.54
CA ASP A 35 -9.44 -35.72 4.30
C ASP A 35 -8.29 -36.42 3.56
N THR A 36 -8.21 -36.31 2.24
CA THR A 36 -7.27 -37.10 1.42
C THR A 36 -6.21 -36.25 0.71
N ASP A 37 -6.45 -34.96 0.48
CA ASP A 37 -5.50 -34.07 -0.18
C ASP A 37 -4.71 -33.23 0.81
N ALA A 38 -3.51 -33.69 1.14
CA ALA A 38 -2.59 -32.99 2.04
C ALA A 38 -2.27 -31.55 1.61
N ALA A 39 -2.42 -31.19 0.32
CA ALA A 39 -2.13 -29.84 -0.16
C ALA A 39 -3.16 -28.80 0.29
N ILE A 40 -4.33 -29.21 0.77
CA ILE A 40 -5.38 -28.31 1.28
C ILE A 40 -5.61 -28.46 2.81
N GLN A 41 -4.90 -29.38 3.47
CA GLN A 41 -4.95 -29.62 4.91
C GLN A 41 -4.12 -28.61 5.71
N MET A 42 -4.39 -27.31 5.50
CA MET A 42 -3.62 -26.21 6.11
C MET A 42 -4.22 -25.70 7.43
N VAL A 43 -5.52 -25.91 7.65
CA VAL A 43 -6.27 -25.39 8.80
C VAL A 43 -7.10 -26.52 9.41
N GLU A 44 -6.92 -26.75 10.71
CA GLU A 44 -7.80 -27.65 11.46
C GLU A 44 -9.13 -26.95 11.74
N LEU A 45 -10.23 -27.64 11.47
CA LEU A 45 -11.56 -27.15 11.80
C LEU A 45 -11.71 -27.01 13.31
N VAL A 46 -12.36 -25.93 13.71
CA VAL A 46 -12.74 -25.67 15.10
C VAL A 46 -14.24 -25.88 15.28
N ASP A 47 -14.67 -26.09 16.52
CA ASP A 47 -16.10 -26.15 16.83
C ASP A 47 -16.76 -24.77 16.63
N PRO A 48 -18.03 -24.74 16.17
CA PRO A 48 -18.94 -25.87 16.00
C PRO A 48 -18.80 -26.64 14.67
N TRP A 49 -17.99 -26.16 13.72
CA TRP A 49 -17.92 -26.71 12.36
C TRP A 49 -17.25 -28.09 12.30
N ARG A 50 -16.23 -28.32 13.13
CA ARG A 50 -15.61 -29.64 13.26
C ARG A 50 -16.64 -30.71 13.63
N SER A 51 -17.47 -30.43 14.63
CA SER A 51 -18.55 -31.33 15.04
C SER A 51 -19.65 -31.48 13.98
N ARG A 52 -19.97 -30.41 13.23
CA ARG A 52 -20.99 -30.43 12.15
C ARG A 52 -20.62 -31.35 10.99
N TYR A 53 -19.36 -31.31 10.54
CA TYR A 53 -18.92 -32.03 9.33
C TYR A 53 -18.09 -33.28 9.61
N GLN A 54 -17.70 -33.53 10.87
CA GLN A 54 -16.86 -34.66 11.26
C GLN A 54 -15.54 -34.77 10.49
N CYS A 55 -15.07 -33.65 9.92
CA CYS A 55 -13.82 -33.54 9.18
C CYS A 55 -12.77 -32.83 10.03
N ARG A 56 -11.50 -33.24 9.92
CA ARG A 56 -10.40 -32.63 10.69
C ARG A 56 -9.97 -31.28 10.13
N PHE A 57 -9.95 -31.15 8.80
CA PHE A 57 -9.43 -29.97 8.11
C PHE A 57 -10.55 -29.28 7.35
N GLY A 58 -10.40 -27.99 7.09
CA GLY A 58 -11.42 -27.21 6.42
C GLY A 58 -11.07 -25.74 6.35
N PRO A 59 -12.07 -24.88 6.06
CA PRO A 59 -11.88 -23.44 6.09
C PRO A 59 -11.53 -22.93 7.49
N ASP A 60 -10.86 -21.78 7.54
CA ASP A 60 -10.64 -21.05 8.79
C ASP A 60 -11.98 -20.56 9.37
N ALA A 61 -12.04 -20.36 10.69
CA ALA A 61 -13.25 -19.99 11.42
C ALA A 61 -13.95 -18.76 10.84
N TRP A 62 -13.20 -17.75 10.40
CA TRP A 62 -13.80 -16.55 9.78
C TRP A 62 -14.48 -16.87 8.45
N ALA A 63 -13.92 -17.79 7.66
CA ALA A 63 -14.46 -18.22 6.39
C ALA A 63 -15.69 -19.13 6.60
N CYS A 64 -15.65 -20.04 7.57
CA CYS A 64 -16.83 -20.83 7.94
C CYS A 64 -18.00 -19.93 8.34
N LYS A 65 -17.75 -18.96 9.22
CA LYS A 65 -18.76 -17.98 9.65
C LYS A 65 -19.31 -17.17 8.48
N PHE A 66 -18.45 -16.68 7.60
CA PHE A 66 -18.86 -15.96 6.40
C PHE A 66 -19.80 -16.80 5.52
N LEU A 67 -19.45 -18.06 5.27
CA LEU A 67 -20.23 -18.94 4.41
C LEU A 67 -21.58 -19.30 5.06
N ASP A 68 -21.61 -19.61 6.35
CA ASP A 68 -22.89 -19.85 7.06
C ASP A 68 -23.82 -18.61 7.00
N GLU A 69 -23.28 -17.41 7.23
CA GLU A 69 -24.04 -16.16 7.13
C GLU A 69 -24.55 -15.89 5.71
N LEU A 70 -23.74 -16.20 4.69
CA LEU A 70 -24.14 -16.11 3.29
C LEU A 70 -25.30 -17.07 2.97
N GLY A 71 -25.23 -18.32 3.45
CA GLY A 71 -26.31 -19.29 3.29
C GLY A 71 -27.62 -18.85 3.94
N SER A 72 -27.54 -18.32 5.16
CA SER A 72 -28.69 -17.73 5.85
C SER A 72 -29.33 -16.60 5.05
N GLN A 73 -28.52 -15.79 4.36
CA GLN A 73 -29.00 -14.67 3.56
C GLN A 73 -29.68 -15.08 2.25
N VAL A 74 -29.18 -16.13 1.60
CA VAL A 74 -29.84 -16.76 0.45
C VAL A 74 -31.21 -17.28 0.88
N ASN A 75 -31.26 -18.08 1.96
CA ASN A 75 -32.51 -18.62 2.49
C ASN A 75 -33.54 -17.54 2.83
N THR A 76 -33.08 -16.44 3.45
CA THR A 76 -33.97 -15.33 3.85
C THR A 76 -34.60 -14.63 2.65
N ARG A 77 -33.88 -14.52 1.53
CA ARG A 77 -34.36 -13.83 0.33
C ARG A 77 -35.30 -14.70 -0.50
N GLY A 78 -35.09 -16.01 -0.50
CA GLY A 78 -36.03 -16.98 -1.07
C GLY A 78 -36.29 -16.78 -2.56
N PHE A 79 -35.22 -16.59 -3.36
CA PHE A 79 -35.35 -16.47 -4.81
C PHE A 79 -36.01 -17.72 -5.41
N ASP A 80 -37.07 -17.52 -6.20
CA ASP A 80 -37.88 -18.58 -6.80
C ASP A 80 -37.50 -18.88 -8.27
N GLY A 81 -36.42 -18.27 -8.76
CA GLY A 81 -36.00 -18.35 -10.16
C GLY A 81 -36.72 -17.38 -11.10
N ARG A 82 -37.59 -16.50 -10.59
CA ARG A 82 -38.43 -15.60 -11.42
C ARG A 82 -38.54 -14.19 -10.87
N SER A 83 -38.86 -14.04 -9.59
CA SER A 83 -39.04 -12.75 -8.94
C SER A 83 -37.71 -12.29 -8.35
N ALA A 84 -37.24 -11.12 -8.81
CA ALA A 84 -36.02 -10.53 -8.29
C ALA A 84 -36.13 -10.33 -6.77
N VAL A 85 -35.04 -10.60 -6.06
CA VAL A 85 -34.92 -10.45 -4.61
C VAL A 85 -33.90 -9.37 -4.25
N GLU A 86 -33.96 -8.90 -3.01
CA GLU A 86 -33.00 -7.90 -2.51
C GLU A 86 -31.55 -8.40 -2.65
N PRO A 87 -30.58 -7.55 -3.06
CA PRO A 87 -29.22 -8.02 -3.25
C PRO A 87 -28.53 -8.45 -1.95
N ILE A 88 -27.67 -9.46 -2.06
CA ILE A 88 -26.71 -9.83 -1.01
C ILE A 88 -25.45 -8.97 -1.21
N ARG A 89 -25.04 -8.20 -0.21
CA ARG A 89 -23.88 -7.31 -0.28
C ARG A 89 -22.94 -7.56 0.89
N GLU A 90 -21.77 -8.11 0.60
CA GLU A 90 -20.75 -8.48 1.59
C GLU A 90 -19.51 -7.62 1.42
N SER A 91 -19.02 -7.01 2.51
CA SER A 91 -17.78 -6.23 2.52
C SER A 91 -16.84 -6.74 3.60
N THR A 92 -15.68 -7.25 3.20
CA THR A 92 -14.68 -7.81 4.12
C THR A 92 -13.37 -7.07 3.98
N ALA A 93 -13.04 -6.29 5.01
CA ALA A 93 -11.73 -5.71 5.21
C ALA A 93 -10.88 -6.65 6.06
N SER A 94 -9.58 -6.73 5.78
CA SER A 94 -8.71 -7.69 6.46
C SER A 94 -7.26 -7.24 6.48
N GLY A 95 -6.46 -7.86 7.34
CA GLY A 95 -5.01 -7.88 7.21
C GLY A 95 -4.52 -8.77 6.06
N HIS A 96 -3.20 -8.95 5.98
CA HIS A 96 -2.57 -9.77 4.94
C HIS A 96 -2.60 -11.26 5.31
N GLY A 97 -2.64 -12.11 4.28
CA GLY A 97 -2.46 -13.55 4.43
C GLY A 97 -3.67 -14.32 4.97
N ILE A 98 -4.87 -13.74 5.00
CA ILE A 98 -6.05 -14.40 5.60
C ILE A 98 -6.74 -15.45 4.71
N GLY A 99 -6.33 -15.62 3.44
CA GLY A 99 -6.97 -16.54 2.49
C GLY A 99 -8.10 -15.95 1.63
N LYS A 100 -8.10 -14.63 1.37
CA LYS A 100 -9.14 -13.95 0.55
C LYS A 100 -9.33 -14.58 -0.85
N SER A 101 -8.24 -14.83 -1.58
CA SER A 101 -8.33 -15.38 -2.93
C SER A 101 -8.93 -16.79 -2.95
N THR A 102 -8.71 -17.58 -1.89
CA THR A 102 -9.29 -18.92 -1.73
C THR A 102 -10.81 -18.84 -1.49
N ILE A 103 -11.28 -17.97 -0.59
CA ILE A 103 -12.74 -17.83 -0.39
C ILE A 103 -13.43 -17.28 -1.65
N THR A 104 -12.76 -16.40 -2.40
CA THR A 104 -13.26 -15.93 -3.71
C THR A 104 -13.45 -17.11 -4.66
N ALA A 105 -12.48 -18.02 -4.76
CA ALA A 105 -12.60 -19.20 -5.60
C ALA A 105 -13.78 -20.10 -5.17
N TRP A 106 -13.94 -20.34 -3.86
CA TRP A 106 -15.04 -21.14 -3.33
C TRP A 106 -16.41 -20.54 -3.60
N ILE A 107 -16.57 -19.22 -3.47
CA ILE A 107 -17.83 -18.53 -3.78
C ILE A 107 -18.16 -18.65 -5.27
N ILE A 108 -17.16 -18.50 -6.15
CA ILE A 108 -17.36 -18.65 -7.59
C ILE A 108 -17.75 -20.09 -7.92
N ASP A 109 -17.00 -21.08 -7.42
CA ASP A 109 -17.29 -22.50 -7.65
C ASP A 109 -18.69 -22.86 -7.13
N TRP A 110 -19.09 -22.37 -5.96
CA TRP A 110 -20.43 -22.59 -5.39
C TRP A 110 -21.53 -21.97 -6.26
N ILE A 111 -21.44 -20.67 -6.58
CA ILE A 111 -22.44 -20.00 -7.42
C ILE A 111 -22.55 -20.70 -8.77
N MET A 112 -21.40 -20.96 -9.40
CA MET A 112 -21.33 -21.59 -10.71
C MET A 112 -21.80 -23.05 -10.68
N SER A 113 -21.70 -23.78 -9.57
CA SER A 113 -22.13 -25.19 -9.50
C SER A 113 -23.60 -25.37 -9.13
N THR A 114 -24.20 -24.42 -8.39
CA THR A 114 -25.56 -24.60 -7.88
C THR A 114 -26.60 -23.72 -8.58
N ARG A 115 -26.19 -22.74 -9.42
CA ARG A 115 -27.08 -21.85 -10.16
C ARG A 115 -26.86 -21.97 -11.67
N PRO A 116 -27.70 -22.75 -12.37
CA PRO A 116 -27.70 -22.77 -13.83
C PRO A 116 -27.81 -21.36 -14.42
N PHE A 117 -26.99 -21.08 -15.42
CA PHE A 117 -26.98 -19.80 -16.14
C PHE A 117 -26.59 -18.58 -15.28
N ALA A 118 -25.88 -18.79 -14.17
CA ALA A 118 -25.29 -17.69 -13.41
C ALA A 118 -24.27 -16.92 -14.26
N LYS A 119 -24.18 -15.62 -14.01
CA LYS A 119 -23.23 -14.73 -14.68
C LYS A 119 -22.46 -13.91 -13.67
N GLY A 120 -21.13 -13.94 -13.78
CA GLY A 120 -20.24 -13.31 -12.82
C GLY A 120 -19.21 -12.38 -13.44
N VAL A 121 -18.83 -11.34 -12.70
CA VAL A 121 -17.61 -10.57 -12.97
C VAL A 121 -16.72 -10.50 -11.74
N VAL A 122 -15.44 -10.82 -11.93
CA VAL A 122 -14.38 -10.65 -10.93
C VAL A 122 -13.47 -9.52 -11.37
N THR A 123 -13.14 -8.61 -10.46
CA THR A 123 -12.29 -7.46 -10.79
C THR A 123 -11.26 -7.14 -9.73
N ALA A 124 -10.16 -6.55 -10.19
CA ALA A 124 -9.12 -5.97 -9.37
C ALA A 124 -8.40 -4.87 -10.17
N ASN A 125 -7.51 -4.14 -9.48
CA ASN A 125 -6.79 -2.98 -10.02
C ASN A 125 -5.99 -3.28 -11.31
N THR A 126 -5.33 -4.45 -11.41
CA THR A 126 -4.49 -4.79 -12.56
C THR A 126 -4.76 -6.20 -13.08
N SER A 127 -4.59 -6.40 -14.40
CA SER A 127 -4.80 -7.72 -15.03
C SER A 127 -3.81 -8.75 -14.53
N SER A 128 -2.55 -8.34 -14.33
CA SER A 128 -1.51 -9.21 -13.77
C SER A 128 -1.85 -9.67 -12.36
N GLN A 129 -2.47 -8.81 -11.54
CA GLN A 129 -2.91 -9.20 -10.21
C GLN A 129 -4.06 -10.20 -10.26
N LEU A 130 -5.06 -9.98 -11.12
CA LEU A 130 -6.15 -10.94 -11.33
C LEU A 130 -5.59 -12.30 -11.78
N GLU A 131 -4.74 -12.30 -12.79
CA GLU A 131 -4.14 -13.51 -13.38
C GLU A 131 -3.32 -14.31 -12.36
N THR A 132 -2.40 -13.65 -11.65
CA THR A 132 -1.42 -14.33 -10.79
C THR A 132 -1.91 -14.67 -9.39
N LYS A 133 -2.98 -14.03 -8.91
CA LYS A 133 -3.54 -14.27 -7.58
C LYS A 133 -4.90 -14.95 -7.66
N THR A 134 -5.95 -14.17 -7.93
CA THR A 134 -7.34 -14.62 -7.76
C THR A 134 -7.75 -15.65 -8.80
N TRP A 135 -7.37 -15.46 -10.06
CA TRP A 135 -7.71 -16.39 -11.13
C TRP A 135 -6.86 -17.67 -11.10
N ALA A 136 -5.59 -17.57 -10.71
CA ALA A 136 -4.74 -18.73 -10.46
C ALA A 136 -5.29 -19.59 -9.31
N GLU A 137 -5.74 -18.97 -8.21
CA GLU A 137 -6.41 -19.70 -7.13
C GLU A 137 -7.73 -20.32 -7.59
N LEU A 138 -8.58 -19.60 -8.35
CA LEU A 138 -9.80 -20.18 -8.93
C LEU A 138 -9.48 -21.44 -9.74
N ALA A 139 -8.58 -21.37 -10.71
CA ALA A 139 -8.22 -22.52 -11.55
C ALA A 139 -7.70 -23.71 -10.72
N LYS A 140 -6.95 -23.45 -9.65
CA LYS A 140 -6.46 -24.48 -8.72
C LYS A 140 -7.61 -25.14 -7.94
N TRP A 141 -8.54 -24.37 -7.40
CA TRP A 141 -9.66 -24.89 -6.62
C TRP A 141 -10.69 -25.58 -7.50
N THR A 142 -11.08 -24.99 -8.63
CA THR A 142 -12.01 -25.62 -9.58
C THR A 142 -11.47 -26.97 -10.05
N LYS A 143 -10.16 -27.10 -10.29
CA LYS A 143 -9.54 -28.39 -10.67
C LYS A 143 -9.67 -29.48 -9.58
N LYS A 144 -9.76 -29.09 -8.31
CA LYS A 144 -9.94 -29.99 -7.16
C LYS A 144 -11.42 -30.23 -6.84
N SER A 145 -12.31 -29.36 -7.30
CA SER A 145 -13.75 -29.48 -7.09
C SER A 145 -14.29 -30.74 -7.76
N VAL A 146 -15.19 -31.44 -7.08
CA VAL A 146 -16.00 -32.53 -7.66
C VAL A 146 -16.82 -32.10 -8.88
N THR A 147 -17.13 -30.81 -9.01
CA THR A 147 -17.83 -30.22 -10.17
C THR A 147 -16.88 -29.63 -11.22
N GLY A 148 -15.56 -29.74 -11.01
CA GLY A 148 -14.56 -29.11 -11.86
C GLY A 148 -14.65 -29.51 -13.33
N HIS A 149 -15.11 -30.73 -13.63
CA HIS A 149 -15.27 -31.22 -14.99
C HIS A 149 -16.43 -30.57 -15.77
N TRP A 150 -17.34 -29.84 -15.12
CA TRP A 150 -18.42 -29.10 -15.77
C TRP A 150 -17.93 -27.81 -16.45
N PHE A 151 -16.76 -27.31 -16.06
CA PHE A 151 -16.29 -25.98 -16.46
C PHE A 151 -14.98 -26.03 -17.22
N ASP A 152 -14.82 -25.08 -18.14
CA ASP A 152 -13.55 -24.73 -18.74
C ASP A 152 -13.06 -23.41 -18.13
N VAL A 153 -11.87 -23.44 -17.52
CA VAL A 153 -11.25 -22.26 -16.89
C VAL A 153 -10.06 -21.82 -17.74
N ALA A 154 -10.23 -20.73 -18.48
CA ALA A 154 -9.15 -20.10 -19.23
C ALA A 154 -8.36 -19.16 -18.31
N THR A 155 -7.03 -19.29 -18.28
CA THR A 155 -6.14 -18.50 -17.42
C THR A 155 -5.26 -17.51 -18.17
N GLY A 156 -5.37 -17.45 -19.51
CA GLY A 156 -4.56 -16.57 -20.34
C GLY A 156 -4.89 -15.09 -20.14
N LYS A 157 -3.85 -14.24 -20.12
CA LYS A 157 -3.99 -12.79 -20.03
C LYS A 157 -4.92 -12.24 -21.12
N GLY A 158 -6.01 -11.60 -20.70
CA GLY A 158 -7.03 -11.02 -21.61
C GLY A 158 -8.12 -11.99 -22.07
N SER A 159 -8.08 -13.26 -21.63
CA SER A 159 -9.11 -14.27 -21.91
C SER A 159 -9.55 -15.04 -20.66
N MET A 160 -9.29 -14.48 -19.47
CA MET A 160 -9.64 -15.07 -18.18
C MET A 160 -11.15 -15.20 -18.02
N LYS A 161 -11.66 -16.42 -18.16
CA LYS A 161 -13.08 -16.74 -17.99
C LYS A 161 -13.27 -18.19 -17.57
N MET A 162 -14.31 -18.43 -16.78
CA MET A 162 -14.80 -19.74 -16.39
C MET A 162 -16.16 -19.91 -17.06
N VAL A 163 -16.32 -20.95 -17.86
CA VAL A 163 -17.55 -21.17 -18.63
C VAL A 163 -18.05 -22.60 -18.43
N HIS A 164 -19.36 -22.78 -18.36
CA HIS A 164 -19.95 -24.12 -18.37
C HIS A 164 -19.82 -24.74 -19.78
N LYS A 165 -19.37 -26.00 -19.87
CA LYS A 165 -19.08 -26.66 -21.16
C LYS A 165 -20.29 -26.75 -22.10
N GLY A 166 -21.49 -26.96 -21.54
CA GLY A 166 -22.72 -27.04 -22.32
C GLY A 166 -23.33 -25.68 -22.69
N TYR A 167 -23.01 -24.62 -21.95
CA TYR A 167 -23.68 -23.31 -22.07
C TYR A 167 -22.70 -22.13 -21.92
N PRO A 168 -21.62 -22.08 -22.71
CA PRO A 168 -20.47 -21.21 -22.41
C PRO A 168 -20.76 -19.70 -22.51
N GLU A 169 -21.78 -19.30 -23.29
CA GLU A 169 -22.18 -17.89 -23.42
C GLU A 169 -23.19 -17.44 -22.36
N ALA A 170 -23.98 -18.37 -21.81
CA ALA A 170 -25.06 -18.06 -20.87
C ALA A 170 -24.69 -18.32 -19.41
N TRP A 171 -23.74 -19.23 -19.15
CA TRP A 171 -23.31 -19.63 -17.81
C TRP A 171 -21.80 -19.46 -17.69
N ARG A 172 -21.39 -18.30 -17.15
CA ARG A 172 -19.98 -17.87 -17.18
C ARG A 172 -19.62 -16.87 -16.10
N CYS A 173 -18.34 -16.83 -15.76
CA CYS A 173 -17.72 -15.81 -14.92
C CYS A 173 -16.49 -15.24 -15.64
N ASP A 174 -16.39 -13.92 -15.73
CA ASP A 174 -15.33 -13.21 -16.47
C ASP A 174 -14.43 -12.41 -15.52
N ALA A 175 -13.12 -12.47 -15.73
CA ALA A 175 -12.18 -11.61 -15.02
C ALA A 175 -11.91 -10.34 -15.82
N GLN A 176 -12.21 -9.18 -15.24
CA GLN A 176 -12.09 -7.88 -15.90
C GLN A 176 -11.29 -6.90 -15.05
N THR A 177 -10.38 -6.13 -15.66
CA THR A 177 -9.66 -5.06 -14.95
C THR A 177 -10.50 -3.80 -14.79
N CYS A 178 -10.42 -3.16 -13.63
CA CYS A 178 -11.24 -1.99 -13.29
C CYS A 178 -10.64 -0.64 -13.71
N ARG A 179 -10.23 -0.48 -14.98
CA ARG A 179 -9.86 0.87 -15.49
C ARG A 179 -11.13 1.69 -15.66
N GLU A 180 -11.14 2.94 -15.18
CA GLU A 180 -12.32 3.83 -15.24
C GLU A 180 -12.87 3.97 -16.67
N GLU A 181 -11.98 4.06 -17.67
CA GLU A 181 -12.30 4.16 -19.10
C GLU A 181 -13.15 2.98 -19.62
N ASN A 182 -13.10 1.83 -18.95
CA ASN A 182 -13.80 0.61 -19.33
C ASN A 182 -15.01 0.32 -18.43
N SER A 183 -15.52 1.31 -17.70
CA SER A 183 -16.60 1.09 -16.72
C SER A 183 -17.86 0.48 -17.33
N GLU A 184 -18.16 0.77 -18.61
CA GLU A 184 -19.33 0.22 -19.31
C GLU A 184 -19.36 -1.31 -19.36
N ALA A 185 -18.20 -1.98 -19.37
CA ALA A 185 -18.12 -3.44 -19.41
C ALA A 185 -18.62 -4.13 -18.12
N PHE A 186 -18.78 -3.35 -17.04
CA PHE A 186 -19.34 -3.81 -15.76
C PHE A 186 -20.86 -3.66 -15.67
N ALA A 187 -21.48 -2.96 -16.64
CA ALA A 187 -22.92 -2.82 -16.71
C ALA A 187 -23.57 -4.08 -17.29
N GLY A 188 -24.81 -4.37 -16.90
CA GLY A 188 -25.65 -5.29 -17.66
C GLY A 188 -25.36 -6.79 -17.48
N LEU A 189 -24.81 -7.22 -16.34
CA LEU A 189 -24.87 -8.62 -15.93
C LEU A 189 -26.33 -9.00 -15.61
N HIS A 190 -27.14 -9.17 -16.63
CA HIS A 190 -28.53 -9.58 -16.50
C HIS A 190 -28.62 -11.11 -16.50
N ALA A 191 -29.09 -11.64 -15.38
CA ALA A 191 -29.39 -13.04 -15.14
C ALA A 191 -30.72 -13.14 -14.39
N ALA A 192 -31.78 -12.57 -14.98
CA ALA A 192 -33.10 -12.42 -14.34
C ALA A 192 -33.70 -13.69 -13.75
N ASN A 193 -33.37 -14.87 -14.30
CA ASN A 193 -33.82 -16.18 -13.82
C ASN A 193 -32.73 -16.96 -13.04
N SER A 194 -31.65 -16.29 -12.66
CA SER A 194 -30.49 -16.89 -11.99
C SER A 194 -29.77 -15.84 -11.11
N THR A 195 -28.47 -16.03 -10.88
CA THR A 195 -27.64 -15.20 -10.01
C THR A 195 -26.66 -14.37 -10.84
N PRO A 196 -26.87 -13.05 -10.96
CA PRO A 196 -25.81 -12.14 -11.35
C PRO A 196 -24.91 -11.82 -10.15
N PHE A 197 -23.59 -11.88 -10.32
CA PHE A 197 -22.68 -11.61 -9.21
C PHE A 197 -21.43 -10.81 -9.55
N TYR A 198 -20.99 -10.01 -8.59
CA TYR A 198 -19.78 -9.19 -8.68
C TYR A 198 -18.83 -9.54 -7.53
N ILE A 199 -17.55 -9.73 -7.84
CA ILE A 199 -16.49 -9.89 -6.83
C ILE A 199 -15.40 -8.88 -7.07
N PHE A 200 -15.20 -7.99 -6.10
CA PHE A 200 -14.14 -7.00 -6.11
C PHE A 200 -13.01 -7.49 -5.21
N ASP A 201 -11.90 -7.87 -5.81
CA ASP A 201 -10.65 -8.19 -5.14
C ASP A 201 -9.76 -6.94 -5.06
N GLU A 202 -9.08 -6.76 -3.93
CA GLU A 202 -8.46 -5.49 -3.52
C GLU A 202 -9.41 -4.30 -3.66
N ALA A 203 -10.62 -4.44 -3.14
CA ALA A 203 -11.71 -3.48 -3.25
C ALA A 203 -11.32 -2.01 -2.91
N SER A 204 -10.35 -1.79 -2.02
CA SER A 204 -9.84 -0.45 -1.68
C SER A 204 -9.15 0.28 -2.84
N ALA A 205 -8.68 -0.44 -3.86
CA ALA A 205 -8.03 0.11 -5.04
C ALA A 205 -8.99 0.25 -6.25
N VAL A 206 -10.20 -0.30 -6.17
CA VAL A 206 -11.18 -0.24 -7.26
C VAL A 206 -11.81 1.17 -7.31
N PRO A 207 -11.79 1.86 -8.46
CA PRO A 207 -12.34 3.21 -8.59
C PRO A 207 -13.85 3.30 -8.36
N ASP A 208 -14.31 4.38 -7.73
CA ASP A 208 -15.73 4.59 -7.37
C ASP A 208 -16.70 4.46 -8.55
N LYS A 209 -16.28 4.87 -9.77
CA LYS A 209 -17.10 4.74 -10.98
C LYS A 209 -17.47 3.28 -11.29
N ILE A 210 -16.57 2.34 -11.00
CA ILE A 210 -16.80 0.92 -11.25
C ILE A 210 -17.83 0.35 -10.27
N TRP A 211 -17.82 0.82 -9.02
CA TRP A 211 -18.86 0.48 -8.04
C TRP A 211 -20.23 1.01 -8.46
N GLU A 212 -20.28 2.26 -8.94
CA GLU A 212 -21.52 2.89 -9.42
C GLU A 212 -22.14 2.09 -10.57
N VAL A 213 -21.33 1.67 -11.54
CA VAL A 213 -21.81 0.89 -12.69
C VAL A 213 -22.23 -0.52 -12.27
N ALA A 214 -21.47 -1.18 -11.39
CA ALA A 214 -21.81 -2.52 -10.90
C ALA A 214 -23.15 -2.54 -10.14
N GLU A 215 -23.52 -1.49 -9.41
CA GLU A 215 -24.82 -1.38 -8.74
C GLU A 215 -26.01 -1.46 -9.74
N GLY A 216 -25.82 -1.05 -11.00
CA GLY A 216 -26.85 -1.19 -12.04
C GLY A 216 -27.19 -2.64 -12.39
N GLY A 217 -26.25 -3.57 -12.21
CA GLY A 217 -26.43 -5.00 -12.43
C GLY A 217 -27.08 -5.74 -11.26
N LEU A 218 -27.49 -5.03 -10.20
CA LEU A 218 -28.14 -5.62 -9.02
C LEU A 218 -29.67 -5.49 -9.06
N THR A 219 -30.24 -5.33 -10.26
CA THR A 219 -31.66 -4.97 -10.46
C THR A 219 -32.55 -6.15 -10.85
N ASP A 220 -31.97 -7.32 -11.15
CA ASP A 220 -32.68 -8.55 -11.53
C ASP A 220 -32.09 -9.81 -10.89
N GLY A 221 -32.87 -10.90 -10.84
CA GLY A 221 -32.45 -12.21 -10.35
C GLY A 221 -32.20 -12.29 -8.83
N GLU A 222 -31.20 -13.09 -8.45
CA GLU A 222 -30.65 -13.19 -7.09
C GLU A 222 -29.28 -12.48 -7.01
N PRO A 223 -29.22 -11.14 -7.03
CA PRO A 223 -27.96 -10.42 -7.19
C PRO A 223 -27.05 -10.54 -5.96
N MET A 224 -25.77 -10.81 -6.20
CA MET A 224 -24.75 -10.90 -5.14
C MET A 224 -23.55 -10.00 -5.42
N PHE A 225 -23.07 -9.28 -4.40
CA PHE A 225 -21.90 -8.43 -4.50
C PHE A 225 -20.96 -8.67 -3.31
N PHE A 226 -19.77 -9.16 -3.61
CA PHE A 226 -18.70 -9.39 -2.65
C PHE A 226 -17.55 -8.41 -2.86
N ALA A 227 -17.13 -7.75 -1.80
CA ALA A 227 -15.97 -6.86 -1.80
C ALA A 227 -14.95 -7.33 -0.76
N PHE A 228 -13.77 -7.72 -1.23
CA PHE A 228 -12.66 -8.17 -0.41
C PHE A 228 -11.47 -7.22 -0.59
N GLY A 229 -10.85 -6.77 0.49
CA GLY A 229 -9.67 -5.92 0.34
C GLY A 229 -8.94 -5.64 1.64
N ASN A 230 -7.68 -5.20 1.51
CA ASN A 230 -6.98 -4.53 2.58
C ASN A 230 -7.43 -3.06 2.62
N PRO A 231 -7.83 -2.50 3.78
CA PRO A 231 -8.44 -1.16 3.87
C PRO A 231 -7.39 -0.03 3.82
N THR A 232 -6.69 0.10 2.70
CA THR A 232 -5.54 1.00 2.54
C THR A 232 -5.92 2.48 2.45
N ARG A 233 -7.17 2.78 2.08
CA ARG A 233 -7.71 4.13 1.96
C ARG A 233 -8.95 4.25 2.84
N ASN A 234 -9.02 5.29 3.66
CA ASN A 234 -10.23 5.59 4.44
C ASN A 234 -11.26 6.43 3.65
N THR A 235 -11.01 6.70 2.38
CA THR A 235 -11.93 7.32 1.42
C THR A 235 -12.30 6.31 0.32
N GLY A 236 -13.26 6.69 -0.54
CA GLY A 236 -13.75 5.84 -1.63
C GLY A 236 -14.85 4.86 -1.21
N MET A 237 -15.44 4.19 -2.19
CA MET A 237 -16.61 3.33 -2.01
C MET A 237 -16.38 2.18 -1.03
N PHE A 238 -15.21 1.55 -1.04
CA PHE A 238 -14.89 0.48 -0.09
C PHE A 238 -14.90 0.97 1.36
N SER A 239 -14.38 2.17 1.67
CA SER A 239 -14.51 2.73 3.03
C SER A 239 -15.96 3.06 3.38
N ARG A 240 -16.72 3.56 2.39
CA ARG A 240 -18.14 3.90 2.58
C ARG A 240 -19.01 2.69 2.92
N THR A 241 -18.68 1.46 2.48
CA THR A 241 -19.42 0.25 2.88
C THR A 241 -19.36 0.00 4.39
N PHE A 242 -18.27 0.39 5.07
CA PHE A 242 -18.11 0.28 6.53
C PHE A 242 -18.62 1.52 7.29
N GLY A 243 -18.83 2.62 6.57
CA GLY A 243 -19.31 3.89 7.13
C GLY A 243 -20.75 4.19 6.76
N ALA A 244 -20.94 5.08 5.78
CA ALA A 244 -22.24 5.62 5.39
C ALA A 244 -23.20 4.58 4.77
N LEU A 245 -22.66 3.56 4.09
CA LEU A 245 -23.44 2.53 3.41
C LEU A 245 -23.56 1.23 4.23
N ARG A 246 -23.07 1.18 5.48
CA ARG A 246 -23.11 -0.02 6.32
C ARG A 246 -24.50 -0.62 6.56
N HIS A 247 -25.55 0.18 6.39
CA HIS A 247 -26.93 -0.28 6.49
C HIS A 247 -27.36 -1.17 5.31
N ARG A 248 -26.60 -1.18 4.19
CA ARG A 248 -26.84 -2.00 2.99
C ARG A 248 -25.84 -3.15 2.84
N TRP A 249 -24.77 -3.15 3.62
CA TRP A 249 -23.64 -4.07 3.47
C TRP A 249 -23.42 -4.84 4.77
N ASN A 250 -23.29 -6.16 4.67
CA ASN A 250 -22.80 -6.96 5.77
C ASN A 250 -21.27 -6.79 5.82
N THR A 251 -20.78 -6.23 6.92
CA THR A 251 -19.39 -5.78 7.01
C THR A 251 -18.59 -6.58 8.02
N ARG A 252 -17.32 -6.87 7.69
CA ARG A 252 -16.40 -7.63 8.54
C ARG A 252 -15.00 -7.06 8.49
N GLN A 253 -14.32 -7.01 9.63
CA GLN A 253 -12.90 -6.69 9.74
C GLN A 253 -12.18 -7.89 10.34
N ILE A 254 -11.29 -8.51 9.56
CA ILE A 254 -10.58 -9.73 9.95
C ILE A 254 -9.15 -9.38 10.36
N ASP A 255 -8.82 -9.65 11.62
CA ASP A 255 -7.46 -9.52 12.14
C ASP A 255 -6.62 -10.73 11.75
N SER A 256 -5.49 -10.50 11.08
CA SER A 256 -4.57 -11.55 10.69
C SER A 256 -4.05 -12.35 11.89
N ARG A 257 -4.02 -11.78 13.10
CA ARG A 257 -3.59 -12.47 14.33
C ARG A 257 -4.50 -13.62 14.73
N ASP A 258 -5.76 -13.61 14.29
CA ASP A 258 -6.71 -14.66 14.63
C ASP A 258 -6.76 -15.79 13.58
N VAL A 259 -6.14 -15.58 12.40
CA VAL A 259 -6.21 -16.52 11.27
C VAL A 259 -5.06 -17.52 11.31
N ALA A 260 -5.36 -18.82 11.19
CA ALA A 260 -4.41 -19.91 11.44
C ALA A 260 -3.17 -19.87 10.53
N ILE A 261 -3.35 -19.58 9.23
CA ILE A 261 -2.29 -19.68 8.21
C ILE A 261 -1.29 -18.50 8.17
N THR A 262 -1.48 -17.48 9.01
CA THR A 262 -0.66 -16.26 8.95
C THR A 262 0.66 -16.42 9.71
N ASN A 263 1.71 -15.72 9.25
CA ASN A 263 3.01 -15.73 9.90
C ASN A 263 3.00 -14.88 11.19
N LYS A 264 2.75 -15.53 12.33
CA LYS A 264 2.68 -14.89 13.65
C LYS A 264 3.98 -14.23 14.07
N THR A 265 5.12 -14.83 13.71
CA THR A 265 6.45 -14.26 14.00
C THR A 265 6.63 -12.91 13.31
N GLN A 266 6.34 -12.82 12.01
CA GLN A 266 6.44 -11.57 11.27
C GLN A 266 5.46 -10.51 11.78
N ILE A 267 4.25 -10.91 12.18
CA ILE A 267 3.27 -9.99 12.76
C ILE A 267 3.79 -9.41 14.09
N ALA A 268 4.42 -10.24 14.94
CA ALA A 268 5.03 -9.78 16.18
C ALA A 268 6.21 -8.82 15.94
N GLU A 269 7.03 -9.06 14.92
CA GLU A 269 8.07 -8.11 14.49
C GLU A 269 7.45 -6.77 14.06
N TRP A 270 6.38 -6.79 13.27
CA TRP A 270 5.69 -5.55 12.88
C TRP A 270 5.03 -4.82 14.04
N GLU A 271 4.53 -5.56 15.03
CA GLU A 271 4.02 -4.95 16.26
C GLU A 271 5.13 -4.24 17.03
N HIS A 272 6.33 -4.83 17.09
CA HIS A 272 7.50 -4.22 17.71
C HIS A 272 8.01 -2.99 16.93
N ASP A 273 8.15 -3.10 15.61
CA ASP A 273 8.76 -2.06 14.77
C ASP A 273 7.86 -0.82 14.58
N TYR A 274 6.54 -1.04 14.43
CA TYR A 274 5.61 0.02 14.08
C TYR A 274 4.65 0.40 15.21
N GLY A 275 4.44 -0.49 16.19
CA GLY A 275 3.43 -0.33 17.23
C GLY A 275 2.01 -0.66 16.76
N ASP A 276 1.24 -1.26 17.66
CA ASP A 276 -0.15 -1.73 17.45
C ASP A 276 -1.13 -0.62 17.02
N ASP A 277 -0.81 0.64 17.37
CA ASP A 277 -1.62 1.83 17.05
C ASP A 277 -1.27 2.49 15.71
N SER A 278 -0.21 2.06 15.03
CA SER A 278 0.19 2.62 13.73
C SER A 278 -0.80 2.28 12.63
N ASP A 279 -0.97 3.18 11.66
CA ASP A 279 -1.80 2.88 10.47
C ASP A 279 -1.24 1.72 9.65
N PHE A 280 0.08 1.50 9.69
CA PHE A 280 0.70 0.30 9.13
C PHE A 280 0.09 -0.97 9.73
N PHE A 281 0.09 -1.07 11.06
CA PHE A 281 -0.39 -2.26 11.77
C PHE A 281 -1.91 -2.39 11.64
N ARG A 282 -2.65 -1.28 11.74
CA ARG A 282 -4.11 -1.24 11.57
C ARG A 282 -4.55 -1.77 10.21
N VAL A 283 -3.90 -1.33 9.12
CA VAL A 283 -4.25 -1.77 7.76
C VAL A 283 -3.75 -3.18 7.47
N ARG A 284 -2.49 -3.49 7.81
CA ARG A 284 -1.85 -4.74 7.36
C ARG A 284 -2.12 -5.94 8.24
N VAL A 285 -2.47 -5.73 9.50
CA VAL A 285 -2.72 -6.80 10.47
C VAL A 285 -4.19 -6.77 10.90
N LYS A 286 -4.67 -5.67 11.47
CA LYS A 286 -6.03 -5.60 12.05
C LYS A 286 -7.16 -5.55 11.03
N GLY A 287 -6.87 -5.24 9.76
CA GLY A 287 -7.90 -5.04 8.75
C GLY A 287 -8.79 -3.83 9.04
N GLN A 288 -8.23 -2.77 9.61
CA GLN A 288 -8.90 -1.52 9.94
C GLN A 288 -8.46 -0.37 9.02
N PHE A 289 -9.40 0.50 8.67
CA PHE A 289 -9.13 1.72 7.92
C PHE A 289 -8.22 2.69 8.70
N PRO A 290 -7.31 3.43 8.04
CA PRO A 290 -6.45 4.42 8.70
C PRO A 290 -7.28 5.52 9.39
N ARG A 291 -6.76 6.08 10.49
CA ARG A 291 -7.52 6.91 11.47
C ARG A 291 -7.98 8.24 10.90
N SER A 292 -7.26 8.74 9.90
CA SER A 292 -7.53 9.98 9.20
C SER A 292 -7.08 9.86 7.75
N SER A 293 -7.70 10.64 6.86
CA SER A 293 -7.37 10.69 5.45
C SER A 293 -6.07 11.45 5.32
N SER A 294 -4.99 10.81 5.73
CA SER A 294 -3.66 11.35 5.68
C SER A 294 -2.79 10.34 4.95
N THR A 295 -3.18 10.08 3.71
CA THR A 295 -2.19 9.79 2.68
C THR A 295 -1.05 10.83 2.69
N GLN A 296 -1.28 12.02 3.27
CA GLN A 296 -0.27 12.97 3.74
C GLN A 296 0.94 12.30 4.41
N PHE A 297 2.13 12.59 3.88
CA PHE A 297 3.36 11.99 4.37
C PHE A 297 3.88 12.63 5.67
N ILE A 298 3.70 13.95 5.81
CA ILE A 298 3.96 14.68 7.05
C ILE A 298 2.62 15.21 7.58
N PRO A 299 2.15 14.70 8.73
CA PRO A 299 0.94 15.19 9.38
C PRO A 299 0.96 16.70 9.66
N THR A 300 -0.20 17.34 9.48
CA THR A 300 -0.36 18.79 9.66
C THR A 300 -0.02 19.25 11.08
N ASP A 301 -0.38 18.49 12.11
CA ASP A 301 -0.10 18.81 13.51
C ASP A 301 1.39 18.88 13.83
N ILE A 302 2.22 18.01 13.21
CA ILE A 302 3.68 18.04 13.35
C ILE A 302 4.25 19.33 12.76
N VAL A 303 3.76 19.74 11.59
CA VAL A 303 4.20 20.97 10.92
C VAL A 303 3.78 22.20 11.71
N SER A 304 2.53 22.27 12.16
CA SER A 304 2.03 23.39 12.98
C SER A 304 2.84 23.56 14.27
N GLN A 305 3.15 22.46 14.98
CA GLN A 305 3.99 22.51 16.17
C GLN A 305 5.42 22.99 15.86
N ALA A 306 6.03 22.54 14.76
CA ALA A 306 7.38 22.95 14.38
C ALA A 306 7.48 24.44 14.00
N ARG A 307 6.38 25.04 13.52
CA ARG A 307 6.30 26.50 13.26
C ARG A 307 6.30 27.32 14.55
N GLU A 308 5.73 26.78 15.62
CA GLU A 308 5.57 27.49 16.90
C GLU A 308 6.77 27.37 17.84
N ARG A 309 7.56 26.29 17.75
CA ARG A 309 8.73 26.07 18.63
C ARG A 309 9.78 27.16 18.50
N ASP A 310 10.58 27.43 19.52
CA ASP A 310 11.73 28.32 19.34
C ASP A 310 12.97 27.57 18.81
N PRO A 311 13.78 28.20 17.93
CA PRO A 311 14.99 27.58 17.41
C PRO A 311 16.00 27.35 18.53
N PHE A 312 16.52 26.12 18.62
CA PHE A 312 17.59 25.75 19.52
C PHE A 312 18.76 25.19 18.72
N ILE A 313 19.93 25.80 18.88
CA ILE A 313 21.17 25.41 18.20
C ILE A 313 22.27 25.18 19.22
N LEU A 314 23.07 24.13 19.01
CA LEU A 314 24.32 23.91 19.71
C LEU A 314 25.48 24.55 18.91
N PRO A 315 26.54 25.02 19.56
CA PRO A 315 27.71 25.57 18.87
C PRO A 315 28.36 24.62 17.86
N SER A 316 28.28 23.32 18.13
CA SER A 316 28.83 22.26 17.27
C SER A 316 27.88 21.83 16.13
N ASP A 317 26.67 22.37 16.06
CA ASP A 317 25.71 21.95 15.04
C ASP A 317 26.18 22.36 13.64
N PRO A 318 26.20 21.41 12.67
CA PRO A 318 26.60 21.73 11.32
C PRO A 318 25.53 22.57 10.63
N LEU A 319 25.97 23.54 9.83
CA LEU A 319 25.12 24.28 8.90
C LEU A 319 25.12 23.57 7.55
N VAL A 320 23.95 23.15 7.10
CA VAL A 320 23.74 22.47 5.82
C VAL A 320 22.84 23.32 4.95
N ILE A 321 23.17 23.42 3.66
CA ILE A 321 22.35 24.07 2.64
C ILE A 321 21.74 23.01 1.72
N GLY A 322 20.45 23.13 1.44
CA GLY A 322 19.76 22.34 0.42
C GLY A 322 19.30 23.25 -0.72
N VAL A 323 19.52 22.82 -1.96
CA VAL A 323 19.21 23.59 -3.17
C VAL A 323 18.34 22.77 -4.12
N ASP A 324 17.05 23.09 -4.21
CA ASP A 324 16.17 22.54 -5.25
C ASP A 324 16.27 23.40 -6.52
N VAL A 325 16.51 22.76 -7.65
CA VAL A 325 16.78 23.43 -8.93
C VAL A 325 15.62 23.20 -9.88
N ALA A 326 14.79 24.23 -10.04
CA ALA A 326 13.71 24.22 -11.02
C ALA A 326 14.24 24.29 -12.47
N ARG A 327 13.50 23.67 -13.39
CA ARG A 327 13.65 23.95 -14.83
C ARG A 327 12.95 25.28 -15.14
N PHE A 328 13.36 25.93 -16.23
CA PHE A 328 12.69 27.13 -16.76
C PHE A 328 11.17 26.90 -16.87
N GLY A 329 10.36 27.79 -16.31
CA GLY A 329 8.89 27.63 -16.22
C GLY A 329 8.29 28.33 -15.00
N ASP A 330 7.17 27.79 -14.51
CA ASP A 330 6.43 28.31 -13.35
C ASP A 330 6.96 27.82 -11.98
N ASP A 331 7.91 26.88 -11.97
CA ASP A 331 8.50 26.29 -10.75
C ASP A 331 9.62 27.20 -10.17
N GLU A 332 9.87 27.14 -8.86
CA GLU A 332 10.84 28.01 -8.16
C GLU A 332 12.16 27.27 -7.86
N SER A 333 13.30 27.96 -8.00
CA SER A 333 14.56 27.48 -7.43
C SER A 333 14.70 27.98 -5.99
N VAL A 334 15.03 27.08 -5.06
CA VAL A 334 14.98 27.37 -3.63
C VAL A 334 16.30 26.98 -2.94
N ILE A 335 16.80 27.88 -2.08
CA ILE A 335 17.96 27.65 -1.21
C ILE A 335 17.48 27.67 0.26
N CYS A 336 17.52 26.50 0.90
CA CYS A 336 17.15 26.30 2.30
C CYS A 336 18.38 26.10 3.18
N PHE A 337 18.30 26.56 4.43
CA PHE A 337 19.38 26.46 5.42
C PHE A 337 18.88 25.69 6.64
N ARG A 338 19.71 24.77 7.14
CA ARG A 338 19.44 24.02 8.38
C ARG A 338 20.69 23.99 9.25
N ARG A 339 20.56 24.35 10.53
CA ARG A 339 21.59 24.20 11.56
C ARG A 339 21.01 23.42 12.74
N GLY A 340 21.44 22.18 12.91
CA GLY A 340 20.90 21.32 13.99
C GLY A 340 19.38 21.17 13.86
N ARG A 341 18.64 21.67 14.87
CA ARG A 341 17.17 21.71 14.96
C ARG A 341 16.53 23.02 14.46
N ASP A 342 17.31 23.90 13.87
CA ASP A 342 16.85 25.20 13.39
C ASP A 342 16.93 25.29 11.86
N ALA A 343 15.79 25.54 11.22
CA ALA A 343 15.68 25.95 9.81
C ALA A 343 14.90 27.28 9.68
N ARG A 344 14.88 28.10 10.73
CA ARG A 344 14.18 29.39 10.79
C ARG A 344 15.12 30.58 10.81
N SER A 345 16.24 30.49 11.53
CA SER A 345 17.04 31.69 11.83
C SER A 345 17.75 32.26 10.60
N ILE A 346 17.94 31.47 9.55
CA ILE A 346 18.42 31.93 8.24
C ILE A 346 17.27 31.80 7.24
N PRO A 347 16.79 32.91 6.65
CA PRO A 347 15.64 32.88 5.76
C PRO A 347 15.97 32.15 4.46
N VAL A 348 15.00 31.38 3.99
CA VAL A 348 15.01 30.73 2.67
C VAL A 348 15.11 31.77 1.55
N GLN A 349 15.86 31.44 0.50
CA GLN A 349 15.97 32.27 -0.70
C GLN A 349 15.22 31.59 -1.85
N ARG A 350 14.31 32.31 -2.49
CA ARG A 350 13.48 31.81 -3.60
C ARG A 350 13.74 32.63 -4.86
N PHE A 351 13.86 31.96 -5.99
CA PHE A 351 14.16 32.59 -7.27
C PHE A 351 13.27 32.02 -8.37
N ARG A 352 12.66 32.91 -9.16
CA ARG A 352 11.87 32.57 -10.35
C ARG A 352 12.61 32.99 -11.60
N GLN A 353 12.50 32.19 -12.65
CA GLN A 353 12.99 32.52 -13.99
C GLN A 353 14.49 32.87 -14.08
N ILE A 354 15.30 32.31 -13.18
CA ILE A 354 16.77 32.42 -13.25
C ILE A 354 17.36 31.19 -13.93
N ASP A 355 18.48 31.38 -14.63
CA ASP A 355 19.20 30.26 -15.24
C ASP A 355 20.13 29.55 -14.24
N THR A 356 20.71 28.42 -14.68
CA THR A 356 21.59 27.60 -13.83
C THR A 356 22.89 28.31 -13.47
N MET A 357 23.38 29.25 -14.27
CA MET A 357 24.60 30.01 -13.98
C MET A 357 24.34 31.10 -12.96
N GLU A 358 23.21 31.81 -13.08
CA GLU A 358 22.75 32.76 -12.08
C GLU A 358 22.49 32.08 -10.74
N LEU A 359 21.81 30.93 -10.73
CA LEU A 359 21.58 30.17 -9.51
C LEU A 359 22.89 29.71 -8.87
N ALA A 360 23.85 29.22 -9.67
CA ALA A 360 25.17 28.85 -9.16
C ALA A 360 25.89 30.04 -8.49
N ALA A 361 25.77 31.25 -9.04
CA ALA A 361 26.32 32.45 -8.43
C ALA A 361 25.64 32.77 -7.08
N ARG A 362 24.32 32.62 -6.98
CA ARG A 362 23.58 32.80 -5.72
C ARG A 362 23.99 31.78 -4.66
N VAL A 363 24.14 30.51 -5.04
CA VAL A 363 24.59 29.46 -4.13
C VAL A 363 26.04 29.71 -3.68
N ALA A 364 26.94 30.13 -4.58
CA ALA A 364 28.31 30.50 -4.23
C ALA A 364 28.33 31.65 -3.21
N GLN A 365 27.52 32.69 -3.43
CA GLN A 365 27.35 33.79 -2.48
C GLN A 365 26.87 33.30 -1.11
N ALA A 366 25.89 32.39 -1.06
CA ALA A 366 25.42 31.80 0.19
C ALA A 366 26.50 30.98 0.91
N ILE A 367 27.35 30.25 0.15
CA ILE A 367 28.49 29.50 0.70
C ILE A 367 29.51 30.46 1.33
N GLU A 368 29.88 31.52 0.63
CA GLU A 368 30.84 32.51 1.12
C GLU A 368 30.32 33.24 2.36
N GLN A 369 29.03 33.62 2.36
CA GLN A 369 28.41 34.37 3.45
C GLN A 369 28.26 33.53 4.73
N HIS A 370 27.89 32.26 4.60
CA HIS A 370 27.48 31.45 5.75
C HIS A 370 28.47 30.34 6.13
N SER A 371 29.47 30.06 5.28
CA SER A 371 30.47 29.01 5.47
C SER A 371 29.83 27.69 5.94
N PRO A 372 28.96 27.07 5.11
CA PRO A 372 28.29 25.82 5.44
C PRO A 372 29.26 24.63 5.48
N ASP A 373 28.88 23.59 6.21
CA ASP A 373 29.63 22.34 6.29
C ASP A 373 29.33 21.42 5.10
N ALA A 374 28.13 21.53 4.54
CA ALA A 374 27.71 20.83 3.34
C ALA A 374 26.64 21.59 2.57
N VAL A 375 26.61 21.40 1.26
CA VAL A 375 25.64 21.92 0.31
C VAL A 375 25.18 20.77 -0.58
N PHE A 376 23.89 20.46 -0.54
CA PHE A 376 23.28 19.43 -1.36
C PHE A 376 22.41 20.06 -2.43
N VAL A 377 22.69 19.74 -3.69
CA VAL A 377 21.97 20.30 -4.86
C VAL A 377 21.20 19.20 -5.56
N ASP A 378 19.93 19.39 -5.87
CA ASP A 378 19.17 18.44 -6.70
C ASP A 378 19.76 18.40 -8.12
N GLN A 379 20.27 17.24 -8.52
CA GLN A 379 20.83 17.00 -9.86
C GLN A 379 19.93 16.12 -10.73
N THR A 380 18.73 15.76 -10.26
CA THR A 380 17.77 14.91 -11.01
C THR A 380 17.35 15.57 -12.33
N GLY A 381 17.20 16.89 -12.30
CA GLY A 381 16.84 17.73 -13.45
C GLY A 381 18.03 18.45 -14.08
N VAL A 382 17.98 19.78 -14.09
CA VAL A 382 19.01 20.65 -14.70
C VAL A 382 20.12 21.06 -13.73
N GLY A 383 20.03 20.66 -12.46
CA GLY A 383 20.97 21.08 -11.41
C GLY A 383 22.39 20.53 -11.53
N GLY A 384 22.64 19.55 -12.42
CA GLY A 384 24.01 19.12 -12.74
C GLY A 384 24.91 20.29 -13.17
N GLY A 385 24.39 21.23 -13.98
CA GLY A 385 25.13 22.42 -14.39
C GLY A 385 25.49 23.37 -13.25
N VAL A 386 24.64 23.43 -12.20
CA VAL A 386 24.89 24.22 -11.00
C VAL A 386 26.03 23.60 -10.19
N VAL A 387 26.01 22.28 -9.99
CA VAL A 387 27.06 21.53 -9.28
C VAL A 387 28.40 21.69 -9.97
N ASP A 388 28.45 21.52 -11.30
CA ASP A 388 29.68 21.66 -12.07
C ASP A 388 30.25 23.07 -11.98
N ARG A 389 29.38 24.09 -12.05
CA ARG A 389 29.81 25.48 -11.91
C ARG A 389 30.35 25.79 -10.51
N LEU A 390 29.70 25.32 -9.45
CA LEU A 390 30.17 25.50 -8.07
C LEU A 390 31.52 24.82 -7.82
N ARG A 391 31.76 23.66 -8.45
CA ARG A 391 33.07 23.00 -8.41
C ARG A 391 34.15 23.83 -9.10
N GLN A 392 33.86 24.40 -10.27
CA GLN A 392 34.78 25.29 -10.98
C GLN A 392 35.14 26.54 -10.17
N LEU A 393 34.18 27.07 -9.40
CA LEU A 393 34.39 28.22 -8.50
C LEU A 393 35.17 27.85 -7.21
N GLY A 394 35.57 26.59 -7.04
CA GLY A 394 36.39 26.14 -5.90
C GLY A 394 35.61 25.63 -4.70
N HIS A 395 34.27 25.54 -4.77
CA HIS A 395 33.43 25.08 -3.66
C HIS A 395 33.21 23.55 -3.63
N GLY A 396 33.90 22.80 -4.49
CA GLY A 396 33.68 21.36 -4.65
C GLY A 396 33.92 20.49 -3.39
N ARG A 397 34.55 21.04 -2.34
CA ARG A 397 34.76 20.32 -1.07
C ARG A 397 33.50 20.24 -0.20
N VAL A 398 32.57 21.18 -0.37
CA VAL A 398 31.33 21.25 0.43
C VAL A 398 30.08 20.94 -0.41
N VAL A 399 30.20 20.90 -1.75
CA VAL A 399 29.06 20.71 -2.67
C VAL A 399 28.96 19.25 -3.16
N GLU A 400 27.80 18.63 -2.96
CA GLU A 400 27.44 17.32 -3.51
C GLU A 400 26.10 17.40 -4.28
N GLY A 401 26.05 16.78 -5.47
CA GLY A 401 24.82 16.62 -6.24
C GLY A 401 24.05 15.37 -5.80
N ILE A 402 22.75 15.50 -5.60
CA ILE A 402 21.87 14.43 -5.11
C ILE A 402 20.81 14.14 -6.16
N ASP A 403 20.66 12.86 -6.52
CA ASP A 403 19.60 12.39 -7.41
C ASP A 403 18.45 11.82 -6.56
N PHE A 404 17.27 12.43 -6.66
CA PHE A 404 16.06 12.05 -5.93
C PHE A 404 15.54 10.67 -6.33
N SER A 405 15.81 10.27 -7.58
CA SER A 405 15.40 8.99 -8.14
C SER A 405 16.34 7.85 -7.79
N ALA A 406 17.53 8.16 -7.27
CA ALA A 406 18.52 7.16 -6.87
C ALA A 406 17.96 6.23 -5.78
N ARG A 407 18.54 5.02 -5.70
CA ARG A 407 18.17 4.04 -4.68
C ARG A 407 18.45 4.61 -3.28
N SER A 408 17.46 4.47 -2.39
CA SER A 408 17.60 4.84 -0.98
C SER A 408 18.72 4.05 -0.29
N ILE A 409 19.41 4.71 0.64
CA ILE A 409 20.37 4.08 1.55
C ILE A 409 19.64 3.14 2.53
N ASP A 410 18.45 3.53 2.98
CA ASP A 410 17.59 2.72 3.86
C ASP A 410 16.60 1.91 3.01
N PRO A 411 16.58 0.56 3.10
CA PRO A 411 15.68 -0.30 2.34
C PRO A 411 14.19 -0.04 2.61
N LYS A 412 13.83 0.64 3.69
CA LYS A 412 12.45 1.07 4.00
C LYS A 412 11.87 2.00 2.93
N TYR A 413 12.71 2.80 2.28
CA TYR A 413 12.28 3.79 1.29
C TYR A 413 12.61 3.33 -0.13
N ALA A 414 11.72 3.62 -1.07
CA ALA A 414 11.87 3.21 -2.46
C ALA A 414 12.99 3.97 -3.19
N ASN A 415 13.19 5.25 -2.84
CA ASN A 415 14.15 6.15 -3.46
C ASN A 415 14.70 7.19 -2.47
N GLN A 416 15.74 7.91 -2.88
CA GLN A 416 16.43 8.90 -2.07
C GLN A 416 15.52 10.04 -1.63
N ARG A 417 14.58 10.48 -2.49
CA ARG A 417 13.58 11.51 -2.12
C ARG A 417 12.73 11.07 -0.92
N ALA A 418 12.15 9.88 -0.97
CA ALA A 418 11.32 9.36 0.11
C ALA A 418 12.13 9.19 1.41
N TYR A 419 13.40 8.79 1.32
CA TYR A 419 14.31 8.72 2.46
C TYR A 419 14.55 10.09 3.11
N MET A 420 14.94 11.10 2.31
CA MET A 420 15.21 12.45 2.82
C MET A 420 13.98 13.08 3.46
N TRP A 421 12.81 12.90 2.84
CA TRP A 421 11.54 13.33 3.43
C TRP A 421 11.23 12.59 4.73
N GLY A 422 11.54 11.29 4.82
CA GLY A 422 11.43 10.52 6.05
C GLY A 422 12.26 11.11 7.18
N MET A 423 13.53 11.42 6.89
CA MET A 423 14.43 12.06 7.86
C MET A 423 13.94 13.45 8.27
N LEU A 424 13.41 14.23 7.32
CA LEU A 424 12.79 15.53 7.60
C LEU A 424 11.58 15.38 8.55
N ARG A 425 10.67 14.44 8.28
CA ARG A 425 9.51 14.18 9.15
C ARG A 425 9.94 13.83 10.57
N ASP A 426 10.89 12.92 10.71
CA ASP A 426 11.37 12.47 12.01
C ASP A 426 12.07 13.64 12.76
N TRP A 427 12.84 14.46 12.04
CA TRP A 427 13.44 15.69 12.57
C TRP A 427 12.41 16.72 13.06
N LEU A 428 11.30 16.89 12.33
CA LEU A 428 10.18 17.73 12.77
C LEU A 428 9.53 17.19 14.04
N GLN A 429 9.39 15.88 14.20
CA GLN A 429 8.85 15.28 15.43
C GLN A 429 9.78 15.48 16.63
N GLU A 430 11.11 15.40 16.41
CA GLU A 430 12.12 15.49 17.45
C GLU A 430 12.32 16.88 18.09
N GLY A 431 11.58 17.89 17.63
CA GLY A 431 11.63 19.24 18.23
C GLY A 431 12.21 20.32 17.33
N ALA A 432 12.25 20.11 16.02
CA ALA A 432 12.75 21.13 15.10
C ALA A 432 11.87 22.39 15.02
N ALA A 433 12.52 23.50 14.70
CA ALA A 433 11.96 24.82 14.47
C ALA A 433 12.11 25.18 12.98
N ILE A 434 10.98 25.38 12.29
CA ILE A 434 10.93 25.77 10.88
C ILE A 434 10.43 27.19 10.68
N MET A 435 10.59 27.72 9.46
CA MET A 435 10.03 29.01 9.06
C MET A 435 8.51 29.02 9.21
N ASN A 436 7.98 30.12 9.76
CA ASN A 436 6.56 30.33 9.86
C ASN A 436 6.01 30.87 8.51
N SER A 437 5.91 30.00 7.51
CA SER A 437 5.45 30.31 6.15
C SER A 437 4.32 29.37 5.74
N ASN A 438 3.25 29.92 5.18
CA ASN A 438 2.14 29.13 4.63
C ASN A 438 2.57 28.32 3.41
N GLN A 439 3.58 28.79 2.66
CA GLN A 439 4.14 28.04 1.53
C GLN A 439 4.84 26.78 2.03
N LEU A 440 5.75 26.91 3.00
CA LEU A 440 6.45 25.76 3.58
C LEU A 440 5.48 24.77 4.22
N GLU A 441 4.45 25.27 4.92
CA GLU A 441 3.41 24.40 5.46
C GLU A 441 2.71 23.61 4.36
N SER A 442 2.22 24.28 3.31
CA SER A 442 1.58 23.63 2.17
C SER A 442 2.49 22.63 1.48
N ASP A 443 3.77 22.96 1.32
CA ASP A 443 4.77 22.08 0.71
C ASP A 443 5.00 20.83 1.55
N LEU A 444 5.04 20.93 2.89
CA LEU A 444 5.29 19.80 3.78
C LEU A 444 4.06 18.89 3.95
N ILE A 445 2.86 19.45 3.98
CA ILE A 445 1.60 18.70 4.14
C ILE A 445 0.98 18.31 2.80
N GLY A 446 1.46 18.83 1.67
CA GLY A 446 0.90 18.52 0.35
C GLY A 446 1.18 17.08 -0.11
N PRO A 447 2.43 16.60 -0.05
CA PRO A 447 2.82 15.30 -0.59
C PRO A 447 2.17 14.14 0.14
N GLU A 448 1.65 13.22 -0.65
CA GLU A 448 1.17 11.94 -0.15
C GLU A 448 2.20 10.82 -0.29
N TYR A 449 1.97 9.69 0.38
CA TYR A 449 2.77 8.49 0.22
C TYR A 449 1.95 7.27 -0.15
N SER A 450 2.64 6.32 -0.76
CA SER A 450 2.14 5.02 -1.13
C SER A 450 3.19 3.95 -0.80
N PHE A 451 2.86 2.69 -1.04
CA PHE A 451 3.79 1.58 -0.88
C PHE A 451 4.05 0.90 -2.22
N THR A 452 5.31 0.56 -2.48
CA THR A 452 5.67 -0.25 -3.64
C THR A 452 5.25 -1.71 -3.44
N PRO A 453 5.24 -2.55 -4.49
CA PRO A 453 4.99 -4.00 -4.35
C PRO A 453 5.98 -4.72 -3.41
N LYS A 454 7.15 -4.11 -3.16
CA LYS A 454 8.16 -4.59 -2.20
C LYS A 454 7.97 -4.03 -0.79
N ASN A 455 6.82 -3.42 -0.49
CA ASN A 455 6.49 -2.79 0.79
C ASN A 455 7.37 -1.59 1.18
N GLN A 456 8.04 -0.96 0.22
CA GLN A 456 8.85 0.25 0.49
C GLN A 456 8.00 1.51 0.40
N ILE A 457 8.29 2.51 1.22
CA ILE A 457 7.61 3.81 1.20
C ILE A 457 8.02 4.57 -0.07
N LEU A 458 7.03 5.05 -0.81
CA LEU A 458 7.21 5.86 -2.01
C LEU A 458 6.39 7.15 -1.89
N LEU A 459 7.06 8.29 -1.97
CA LEU A 459 6.43 9.60 -1.99
C LEU A 459 5.77 9.86 -3.36
N GLU A 460 4.62 10.52 -3.35
CA GLU A 460 3.86 10.95 -4.53
C GLU A 460 4.74 11.77 -5.49
N ARG A 461 4.62 11.53 -6.81
CA ARG A 461 5.42 12.25 -7.81
C ARG A 461 4.94 13.70 -7.94
N LYS A 462 5.85 14.62 -8.25
CA LYS A 462 5.53 16.03 -8.51
C LYS A 462 4.42 16.19 -9.57
N GLU A 463 4.44 15.38 -10.63
CA GLU A 463 3.40 15.36 -11.68
C GLU A 463 2.02 14.94 -11.15
N ASP A 464 1.97 13.98 -10.22
CA ASP A 464 0.73 13.47 -9.63
C ASP A 464 0.12 14.51 -8.69
N MET A 465 0.97 15.22 -7.93
CA MET A 465 0.57 16.39 -7.12
C MET A 465 -0.04 17.50 -8.00
N LYS A 466 0.61 17.83 -9.13
CA LYS A 466 0.09 18.82 -10.09
C LYS A 466 -1.29 18.41 -10.65
N ARG A 467 -1.51 17.12 -10.95
CA ARG A 467 -2.82 16.62 -11.39
C ARG A 467 -3.92 16.77 -10.33
N ARG A 468 -3.56 16.86 -9.05
CA ARG A 468 -4.50 17.13 -7.94
C ARG A 468 -4.73 18.62 -7.68
N GLY A 469 -4.14 19.49 -8.49
CA GLY A 469 -4.21 20.94 -8.29
C GLY A 469 -3.28 21.47 -7.20
N LEU A 470 -2.29 20.69 -6.76
CA LEU A 470 -1.25 21.14 -5.83
C LEU A 470 -0.01 21.63 -6.59
N ALA A 471 0.64 22.66 -6.06
CA ALA A 471 1.94 23.12 -6.57
C ALA A 471 3.04 22.09 -6.25
N SER A 472 4.17 22.22 -6.96
CA SER A 472 5.38 21.44 -6.62
C SER A 472 5.90 21.88 -5.24
N PRO A 473 6.29 20.94 -4.36
CA PRO A 473 6.74 21.26 -3.00
C PRO A 473 8.22 21.67 -2.98
N ASP A 474 8.60 22.68 -3.76
CA ASP A 474 10.00 23.01 -4.02
C ASP A 474 10.75 23.49 -2.75
N GLU A 475 10.08 24.19 -1.83
CA GLU A 475 10.67 24.58 -0.55
C GLU A 475 10.82 23.39 0.40
N GLY A 476 9.83 22.49 0.39
CA GLY A 476 9.87 21.22 1.12
C GLY A 476 11.00 20.30 0.63
N ASP A 477 11.16 20.16 -0.69
CA ASP A 477 12.21 19.37 -1.32
C ASP A 477 13.61 19.98 -1.04
N ALA A 478 13.76 21.31 -1.08
CA ALA A 478 14.99 22.00 -0.70
C ALA A 478 15.36 21.81 0.78
N LEU A 479 14.37 21.79 1.68
CA LEU A 479 14.63 21.49 3.09
C LEU A 479 14.98 20.02 3.30
N ALA A 480 14.28 19.10 2.63
CA ALA A 480 14.55 17.65 2.69
C ALA A 480 15.96 17.32 2.20
N LEU A 481 16.46 18.01 1.18
CA LEU A 481 17.83 17.88 0.66
C LEU A 481 18.91 18.01 1.74
N THR A 482 18.67 18.82 2.77
CA THR A 482 19.62 18.97 3.89
C THR A 482 19.86 17.68 4.68
N PHE A 483 19.04 16.64 4.47
CA PHE A 483 19.16 15.31 5.08
C PHE A 483 19.74 14.25 4.12
N ALA A 484 20.25 14.65 2.95
CA ALA A 484 20.77 13.72 1.97
C ALA A 484 21.90 12.81 2.50
N ARG A 485 22.73 13.34 3.41
CA ARG A 485 23.81 12.62 4.10
C ARG A 485 23.91 13.05 5.56
N PRO A 486 24.40 12.16 6.46
CA PRO A 486 24.77 12.55 7.81
C PRO A 486 26.02 13.45 7.78
N ILE A 487 25.95 14.61 8.44
CA ILE A 487 27.08 15.53 8.62
C ILE A 487 27.51 15.52 10.07
N GLY A 488 28.82 15.31 10.31
CA GLY A 488 29.39 15.30 11.65
C GLY A 488 29.40 16.70 12.30
N PRO A 489 29.52 16.78 13.64
CA PRO A 489 29.58 18.05 14.35
C PRO A 489 30.81 18.88 13.96
N ARG A 490 30.67 20.21 14.00
CA ARG A 490 31.78 21.15 13.78
C ARG A 490 32.86 20.93 14.83
N LYS A 491 34.09 20.70 14.38
CA LYS A 491 35.27 20.77 15.25
C LYS A 491 35.60 22.23 15.48
N HIS A 492 35.38 22.74 16.69
CA HIS A 492 35.90 24.06 17.07
C HIS A 492 37.43 24.03 17.01
N SER A 493 38.03 24.83 16.13
CA SER A 493 39.47 25.13 16.13
C SER A 493 39.81 26.13 17.25
N SER A 494 39.41 25.81 18.47
CA SER A 494 39.75 26.55 19.68
C SER A 494 39.80 25.56 20.85
N ASP A 495 40.65 24.55 20.73
CA ASP A 495 41.17 23.86 21.90
C ASP A 495 42.54 24.47 22.23
N PRO A 496 42.68 25.31 23.27
CA PRO A 496 43.96 25.86 23.67
C PRO A 496 45.00 24.76 23.94
N LEU A 497 44.54 23.53 24.20
CA LEU A 497 45.37 22.37 24.53
C LEU A 497 46.15 21.80 23.33
N GLN A 498 45.81 22.13 22.09
CA GLN A 498 46.57 21.66 20.91
C GLN A 498 47.77 22.55 20.53
N SER A 499 47.97 23.68 21.21
CA SER A 499 49.11 24.57 20.98
C SER A 499 50.41 24.14 21.68
N GLN A 500 50.41 23.05 22.47
CA GLN A 500 51.65 22.41 22.95
C GLN A 500 52.05 21.25 22.03
N LYS A 501 52.60 21.58 20.85
CA LYS A 501 53.41 20.61 20.11
C LYS A 501 54.70 20.33 20.89
N GLN A 502 54.85 19.06 21.28
CA GLN A 502 56.10 18.32 21.45
C GLN A 502 57.11 18.85 22.49
N GLN A 503 56.88 18.54 23.76
CA GLN A 503 57.99 17.97 24.53
C GLN A 503 57.87 16.45 24.44
N VAL A 504 58.81 15.84 23.73
CA VAL A 504 58.99 14.39 23.69
C VAL A 504 59.18 13.92 25.13
N TYR A 505 58.18 13.25 25.69
CA TYR A 505 58.30 12.58 26.97
C TYR A 505 59.24 11.38 26.78
N ASP A 506 60.46 11.49 27.31
CA ASP A 506 61.43 10.40 27.39
C ASP A 506 61.27 9.65 28.73
N PRO A 507 60.68 8.43 28.73
CA PRO A 507 60.45 7.66 29.94
C PRO A 507 61.73 7.10 30.58
N PHE A 508 62.90 7.19 29.94
CA PHE A 508 64.17 6.66 30.44
C PHE A 508 65.13 7.73 30.97
N ARG A 509 64.73 9.02 30.94
CA ARG A 509 65.58 10.14 31.38
C ARG A 509 66.10 10.01 32.82
N LYS A 510 65.35 9.35 33.71
CA LYS A 510 65.77 9.07 35.11
C LYS A 510 66.70 7.87 35.26
N LEU A 511 66.78 6.97 34.28
CA LEU A 511 67.66 5.79 34.29
C LEU A 511 69.06 6.13 33.76
N ASN A 512 69.15 7.03 32.77
CA ASN A 512 70.43 7.46 32.18
C ASN A 512 71.30 8.33 33.11
N GLN A 513 70.73 8.90 34.18
CA GLN A 513 71.49 9.69 35.17
C GLN A 513 72.17 8.83 36.26
N ARG A 514 71.95 7.51 36.29
CA ARG A 514 72.59 6.60 37.27
C ARG A 514 73.74 5.76 36.71
N ALA A 515 74.08 5.90 35.43
CA ALA A 515 75.18 5.15 34.80
C ALA A 515 76.51 5.93 34.72
N ASN A 516 76.56 7.19 35.15
CA ASN A 516 77.76 8.04 35.18
C ASN A 516 78.06 8.58 36.59
N ARG A 517 78.02 7.71 37.60
CA ARG A 517 78.66 7.94 38.90
C ARG A 517 79.52 6.77 39.28
#